data_AF-A0A7J7FSY8-F1
#
_entry.id   AF-A0A7J7FSY8-F1
#
_cell.length_a   1.000
_cell.length_b   1.000
_cell.length_c   1.000
_cell.angle_alpha   90.00
_cell.angle_beta   90.00
_cell.angle_gamma   90.00
#
_symmetry.space_group_name_H-M   'P 1'
#
loop_
_entity.id
_entity.type
_entity.pdbx_description
1 polymer ?
#
loop_
_entity_poly.entity_id
_entity_poly.type
_entity_poly.pdbx_seq_one_letter_code
_entity_poly.pdbx_strand_id
1 'polypeptide(L)'
;MSSRGAGSSCQQRNQKVWLLPPFTYDYKSEKYSSPKDYYAGIRAEWAFRVTEQEGLFNDLRNFGAPVPHRRSLTMARRNVSDYEKAVSRIKKENNRMLMRRCRHFMLQLATEMAEASNRDLTVIERNNVLNNEKYLSDYYMSDEE
;
A
#
# COMPACT_ATOMS: atom_id res chain seq x y z
N MET A 1 -48.81 -2.15 -18.18
CA MET A 1 -47.93 -3.26 -18.61
C MET A 1 -46.56 -2.65 -18.94
N SER A 2 -45.60 -2.76 -18.01
CA SER A 2 -44.35 -3.53 -18.18
C SER A 2 -43.41 -2.97 -19.27
N SER A 3 -42.39 -2.18 -18.89
CA SER A 3 -40.99 -2.61 -18.64
C SER A 3 -40.20 -2.79 -19.96
N ARG A 4 -38.99 -2.26 -20.18
CA ARG A 4 -37.79 -2.26 -19.32
C ARG A 4 -36.84 -1.15 -19.80
N GLY A 5 -36.44 -0.27 -18.89
CA GLY A 5 -35.23 0.54 -19.08
C GLY A 5 -34.01 -0.34 -18.86
N ALA A 6 -33.15 -0.44 -19.87
CA ALA A 6 -31.85 -1.08 -19.75
C ALA A 6 -30.96 -0.21 -18.87
N GLY A 7 -30.92 -0.54 -17.57
CA GLY A 7 -29.89 -0.02 -16.67
C GLY A 7 -28.55 -0.65 -17.04
N SER A 8 -27.76 0.06 -17.85
CA SER A 8 -26.33 -0.22 -17.99
C SER A 8 -25.68 0.00 -16.64
N SER A 9 -25.52 -1.07 -15.87
CA SER A 9 -24.64 -1.07 -14.71
C SER A 9 -23.20 -1.01 -15.23
N CYS A 10 -22.72 0.20 -15.51
CA CYS A 10 -21.30 0.46 -15.59
C CYS A 10 -20.75 0.14 -14.21
N GLN A 11 -20.24 -1.08 -14.03
CA GLN A 11 -19.45 -1.45 -12.88
C GLN A 11 -18.36 -0.39 -12.75
N GLN A 12 -18.50 0.50 -11.78
CA GLN A 12 -17.42 1.37 -11.34
C GLN A 12 -16.28 0.42 -10.95
N ARG A 13 -15.34 0.20 -11.88
CA ARG A 13 -14.07 -0.42 -11.57
C ARG A 13 -13.46 0.50 -10.54
N ASN A 14 -13.54 0.11 -9.26
CA ASN A 14 -12.80 0.73 -8.18
C ASN A 14 -11.35 0.85 -8.66
N GLN A 15 -10.95 2.04 -9.11
CA GLN A 15 -9.57 2.31 -9.44
C GLN A 15 -8.81 2.02 -8.15
N LYS A 16 -7.90 1.05 -8.20
CA LYS A 16 -7.00 0.82 -7.06
C LYS A 16 -6.20 2.10 -6.87
N VAL A 17 -6.61 2.90 -5.90
CA VAL A 17 -5.92 4.15 -5.56
C VAL A 17 -4.60 3.73 -4.93
N TRP A 18 -3.54 3.91 -5.71
CA TRP A 18 -2.17 3.76 -5.22
C TRP A 18 -1.74 5.10 -4.64
N LEU A 19 -1.38 5.10 -3.37
CA LEU A 19 -0.83 6.26 -2.68
C LEU A 19 0.68 6.36 -2.83
N LEU A 20 1.29 5.29 -3.35
CA LEU A 20 2.71 5.26 -3.59
C LEU A 20 3.10 6.24 -4.70
N PRO A 21 4.26 6.90 -4.57
CA PRO A 21 4.82 7.67 -5.68
C PRO A 21 4.98 6.77 -6.91
N PRO A 22 4.71 7.32 -8.11
CA PRO A 22 4.89 6.59 -9.35
C PRO A 22 6.37 6.22 -9.53
N PHE A 23 6.62 5.07 -10.13
CA PHE A 23 7.97 4.79 -10.63
C PHE A 23 8.20 5.69 -11.86
N THR A 24 9.33 6.38 -11.88
CA THR A 24 9.59 7.51 -12.80
C THR A 24 9.78 7.10 -14.26
N TYR A 25 10.20 5.85 -14.50
CA TYR A 25 10.42 5.33 -15.84
C TYR A 25 9.20 4.55 -16.32
N ASP A 26 8.60 4.97 -17.43
CA ASP A 26 7.51 4.22 -18.08
C ASP A 26 8.04 3.06 -18.93
N TYR A 27 8.69 2.10 -18.27
CA TYR A 27 9.24 0.92 -18.93
C TYR A 27 8.16 -0.05 -19.44
N LYS A 28 6.88 0.21 -19.17
CA LYS A 28 5.79 -0.71 -19.54
C LYS A 28 5.48 -0.66 -21.03
N SER A 29 5.75 0.47 -21.68
CA SER A 29 5.56 0.65 -23.11
C SER A 29 6.45 -0.30 -23.93
N GLU A 30 7.57 -0.71 -23.35
CA GLU A 30 8.63 -1.52 -23.95
C GLU A 30 8.29 -3.02 -23.95
N LYS A 31 7.19 -3.44 -23.32
CA LYS A 31 6.83 -4.86 -23.15
C LYS A 31 6.84 -5.66 -24.44
N TYR A 32 6.42 -5.04 -25.55
CA TYR A 32 6.33 -5.69 -26.86
C TYR A 32 7.41 -5.23 -27.85
N SER A 33 8.00 -4.06 -27.64
CA SER A 33 9.03 -3.50 -28.55
C SER A 33 10.45 -3.87 -28.15
N SER A 34 10.74 -3.94 -26.84
CA SER A 34 12.06 -4.31 -26.31
C SER A 34 11.91 -5.11 -25.00
N PRO A 35 11.80 -6.45 -25.07
CA PRO A 35 11.71 -7.29 -23.88
C PRO A 35 12.91 -7.15 -22.92
N LYS A 36 14.09 -6.80 -23.45
CA LYS A 36 15.29 -6.55 -22.65
C LYS A 36 15.12 -5.30 -21.80
N ASP A 37 14.66 -4.19 -22.38
CA ASP A 37 14.49 -2.92 -21.69
C ASP A 37 13.29 -2.98 -20.74
N TYR A 38 12.21 -3.67 -21.13
CA TYR A 38 11.11 -4.03 -20.24
C TYR A 38 11.62 -4.71 -18.97
N TYR A 39 12.45 -5.75 -19.13
CA TYR A 39 12.96 -6.50 -17.99
C TYR A 39 13.93 -5.67 -17.14
N ALA A 40 14.79 -4.84 -17.76
CA ALA A 40 15.65 -3.91 -17.04
C ALA A 40 14.83 -2.91 -16.20
N GLY A 41 13.74 -2.38 -16.76
CA GLY A 41 12.80 -1.51 -16.08
C GLY A 41 12.11 -2.17 -14.88
N ILE A 42 11.64 -3.42 -15.01
CA ILE A 42 11.06 -4.15 -13.86
C ILE A 42 12.09 -4.33 -12.74
N ARG A 43 13.36 -4.65 -13.06
CA ARG A 43 14.41 -4.79 -12.05
C ARG A 43 14.71 -3.46 -11.35
N ALA A 44 14.68 -2.36 -12.09
CA ALA A 44 14.85 -1.01 -11.53
C ALA A 44 13.66 -0.64 -10.62
N GLU A 45 12.42 -0.90 -11.04
CA GLU A 45 11.25 -0.69 -10.17
C GLU A 45 11.33 -1.55 -8.92
N TRP A 46 11.75 -2.82 -9.03
CA TRP A 46 11.97 -3.68 -7.87
C TRP A 46 12.94 -3.06 -6.86
N ALA A 47 14.13 -2.64 -7.30
CA ALA A 47 15.13 -2.02 -6.42
C ALA A 47 14.59 -0.76 -5.75
N PHE A 48 13.91 0.11 -6.51
CA PHE A 48 13.25 1.31 -5.98
C PHE A 48 12.23 0.96 -4.89
N ARG A 49 11.37 -0.03 -5.14
CA ARG A 49 10.33 -0.44 -4.19
C ARG A 49 10.88 -1.13 -2.94
N VAL A 50 12.02 -1.80 -3.02
CA VAL A 50 12.71 -2.36 -1.83
C VAL A 50 13.21 -1.23 -0.94
N THR A 51 13.87 -0.22 -1.50
CA THR A 51 14.32 0.96 -0.73
C THR A 51 13.14 1.69 -0.10
N GLU A 52 12.05 1.89 -0.86
CA GLU A 52 10.81 2.47 -0.33
C GLU A 52 10.22 1.64 0.81
N GLN A 53 10.22 0.30 0.69
CA GLN A 53 9.71 -0.60 1.73
C GLN A 53 10.53 -0.50 3.02
N GLU A 54 11.86 -0.39 2.91
CA GLU A 54 12.74 -0.29 4.07
C GLU A 54 12.55 1.04 4.82
N GLY A 55 12.37 2.15 4.10
CA GLY A 55 12.00 3.42 4.73
C GLY A 55 10.67 3.33 5.48
N LEU A 56 9.65 2.75 4.85
CA LEU A 56 8.33 2.56 5.48
C LEU A 56 8.39 1.62 6.69
N PHE A 57 9.21 0.57 6.62
CA PHE A 57 9.45 -0.36 7.73
C PHE A 57 10.03 0.37 8.94
N ASN A 58 11.08 1.16 8.72
CA ASN A 58 11.74 1.91 9.78
C ASN A 58 10.82 2.98 10.39
N ASP A 59 10.05 3.69 9.58
CA ASP A 59 9.06 4.66 10.06
C ASP A 59 8.00 3.99 10.95
N LEU A 60 7.43 2.86 10.52
CA LEU A 60 6.46 2.12 11.33
C LEU A 60 7.07 1.62 12.65
N ARG A 61 8.31 1.14 12.62
CA ARG A 61 9.03 0.71 13.83
C ARG A 61 9.24 1.89 14.80
N ASN A 62 9.60 3.06 14.28
CA ASN A 62 9.79 4.27 15.09
C ASN A 62 8.47 4.74 15.73
N PHE A 63 7.33 4.55 15.05
CA PHE A 63 6.00 4.79 15.62
C PHE A 63 5.53 3.71 16.61
N GLY A 64 6.27 2.62 16.81
CA GLY A 64 5.80 1.46 17.57
C GLY A 64 4.59 0.76 16.92
N ALA A 65 4.40 0.94 15.62
CA ALA A 65 3.26 0.39 14.88
C ALA A 65 3.51 -1.07 14.46
N PRO A 66 2.46 -1.92 14.40
CA PRO A 66 2.58 -3.25 13.82
C PRO A 66 3.06 -3.19 12.37
N VAL A 67 4.13 -3.91 12.05
CA VAL A 67 4.72 -3.91 10.72
C VAL A 67 4.07 -5.03 9.88
N PRO A 68 3.51 -4.71 8.70
CA PRO A 68 3.03 -5.74 7.76
C PRO A 68 4.16 -6.66 7.29
N HIS A 69 3.84 -7.94 7.15
CA HIS A 69 4.78 -8.92 6.61
C HIS A 69 5.22 -8.60 5.17
N ARG A 70 6.53 -8.76 4.91
CA ARG A 70 7.21 -8.40 3.65
C ARG A 70 7.40 -9.58 2.70
N ARG A 71 6.30 -10.27 2.34
CA ARG A 71 6.34 -11.51 1.51
C ARG A 71 7.05 -11.30 0.18
N SER A 72 6.94 -10.13 -0.41
CA SER A 72 7.59 -9.84 -1.70
C SER A 72 9.11 -10.06 -1.67
N LEU A 73 9.76 -9.89 -0.51
CA LEU A 73 11.20 -10.06 -0.38
C LEU A 73 11.65 -11.52 -0.56
N THR A 74 10.81 -12.48 -0.16
CA THR A 74 11.10 -13.92 -0.25
C THR A 74 10.63 -14.57 -1.55
N MET A 75 9.90 -13.82 -2.40
CA MET A 75 9.43 -14.33 -3.69
C MET A 75 10.60 -14.60 -4.65
N ALA A 76 10.45 -15.66 -5.44
CA ALA A 76 11.37 -15.96 -6.53
C ALA A 76 11.42 -14.79 -7.53
N ARG A 77 12.59 -14.61 -8.15
CA ARG A 77 12.90 -13.57 -9.14
C ARG A 77 13.76 -14.16 -10.28
N ARG A 78 13.40 -15.36 -10.76
CA ARG A 78 14.24 -16.13 -11.71
C ARG A 78 14.03 -15.70 -13.17
N ASN A 79 12.86 -15.15 -13.48
CA ASN A 79 12.48 -14.72 -14.82
C ASN A 79 11.59 -13.46 -14.77
N VAL A 80 11.20 -12.96 -15.94
CA VAL A 80 10.37 -11.75 -16.08
C VAL A 80 9.03 -11.88 -15.34
N SER A 81 8.34 -13.02 -15.47
CA SER A 81 7.04 -13.25 -14.82
C SER A 81 7.15 -13.28 -13.30
N ASP A 82 8.20 -13.90 -12.77
CA ASP A 82 8.50 -13.90 -11.34
C ASP A 82 8.72 -12.46 -10.83
N TYR A 83 9.48 -11.66 -11.58
CA TYR A 83 9.72 -10.26 -11.28
C TYR A 83 8.43 -9.42 -11.34
N GLU A 84 7.58 -9.58 -12.36
CA GLU A 84 6.28 -8.92 -12.44
C GLU A 84 5.42 -9.21 -11.21
N LYS A 85 5.39 -10.48 -10.76
CA LYS A 85 4.65 -10.90 -9.57
C LYS A 85 5.23 -10.29 -8.30
N ALA A 86 6.55 -10.32 -8.14
CA ALA A 86 7.25 -9.75 -6.99
C ALA A 86 7.04 -8.22 -6.91
N VAL A 87 7.18 -7.50 -8.03
CA VAL A 87 6.93 -6.05 -8.12
C VAL A 87 5.46 -5.72 -7.82
N SER A 88 4.52 -6.48 -8.37
CA SER A 88 3.09 -6.30 -8.06
C SER A 88 2.80 -6.50 -6.57
N ARG A 89 3.48 -7.46 -5.93
CA ARG A 89 3.32 -7.76 -4.51
C ARG A 89 3.91 -6.66 -3.63
N ILE A 90 5.16 -6.25 -3.86
CA ILE A 90 5.82 -5.23 -3.04
C ILE A 90 5.08 -3.89 -3.10
N LYS A 91 4.51 -3.52 -4.26
CA LYS A 91 3.66 -2.33 -4.38
C LYS A 91 2.43 -2.41 -3.47
N LYS A 92 1.77 -3.56 -3.36
CA LYS A 92 0.63 -3.74 -2.43
C LYS A 92 1.07 -3.66 -0.98
N GLU A 93 2.23 -4.20 -0.66
CA GLU A 93 2.79 -4.16 0.70
C GLU A 93 3.17 -2.73 1.08
N ASN A 94 3.93 -2.03 0.25
CA ASN A 94 4.33 -0.64 0.46
C ASN A 94 3.11 0.29 0.56
N ASN A 95 2.09 0.11 -0.30
CA ASN A 95 0.88 0.95 -0.23
C ASN A 95 0.16 0.78 1.11
N ARG A 96 0.13 -0.44 1.65
CA ARG A 96 -0.45 -0.73 2.96
C ARG A 96 0.39 -0.17 4.10
N MET A 97 1.72 -0.30 4.02
CA MET A 97 2.64 0.28 4.99
C MET A 97 2.52 1.81 5.02
N LEU A 98 2.44 2.46 3.86
CA LEU A 98 2.23 3.91 3.74
C LEU A 98 0.92 4.34 4.38
N MET A 99 -0.18 3.61 4.13
CA MET A 99 -1.46 3.87 4.81
C MET A 99 -1.35 3.78 6.33
N ARG A 100 -0.70 2.72 6.83
CA ARG A 100 -0.51 2.53 8.26
C ARG A 100 0.37 3.64 8.85
N ARG A 101 1.44 4.03 8.16
CA ARG A 101 2.32 5.15 8.53
C ARG A 101 1.52 6.45 8.67
N CYS A 102 0.69 6.79 7.69
CA CYS A 102 -0.15 7.98 7.74
C CYS A 102 -1.11 7.97 8.94
N ARG A 103 -1.70 6.82 9.28
CA ARG A 103 -2.59 6.70 10.45
C ARG A 103 -1.84 6.89 11.76
N HIS A 104 -0.69 6.26 11.92
CA HIS A 104 0.11 6.42 13.14
C HIS A 104 0.64 7.84 13.29
N PHE A 105 1.02 8.49 12.18
CA PHE A 105 1.36 9.90 12.20
C PHE A 105 0.18 10.79 12.64
N MET A 106 -1.03 10.56 12.09
CA MET A 106 -2.23 11.28 12.54
C MET A 106 -2.56 11.01 14.02
N LEU A 107 -2.34 9.78 14.49
CA LEU A 107 -2.56 9.44 15.90
C LEU A 107 -1.57 10.18 16.79
N GLN A 108 -0.29 10.22 16.43
CA GLN A 108 0.72 10.97 17.16
C GLN A 108 0.35 12.45 17.26
N LEU A 109 -0.04 13.08 16.14
CA LEU A 109 -0.49 14.47 16.13
C LEU A 109 -1.73 14.67 17.03
N ALA A 110 -2.70 13.75 16.98
CA ALA A 110 -3.89 13.84 17.83
C ALA A 110 -3.53 13.72 19.32
N THR A 111 -2.59 12.85 19.67
CA THR A 111 -2.07 12.71 21.03
C THR A 111 -1.34 13.97 21.48
N GLU A 112 -0.43 14.52 20.68
CA GLU A 112 0.29 15.76 21.00
C GLU A 112 -0.68 16.94 21.22
N MET A 113 -1.73 17.06 20.40
CA MET A 113 -2.76 18.11 20.58
C MET A 113 -3.60 17.92 21.84
N ALA A 114 -3.92 16.67 22.21
CA ALA A 114 -4.64 16.35 23.44
C ALA A 114 -3.79 16.71 24.66
N GLU A 115 -2.54 16.29 24.68
CA GLU A 115 -1.57 16.59 25.74
C GLU A 115 -1.38 18.10 25.91
N ALA A 116 -1.23 18.85 24.80
CA ALA A 116 -1.15 20.31 24.82
C ALA A 116 -2.41 20.98 25.41
N SER A 117 -3.55 20.28 25.37
CA SER A 117 -4.83 20.71 25.96
C SER A 117 -5.06 20.17 27.38
N ASN A 118 -4.04 19.59 28.02
CA ASN A 118 -4.09 18.93 29.33
C ASN A 118 -5.16 17.83 29.42
N ARG A 119 -5.35 17.08 28.35
CA ARG A 119 -6.24 15.90 28.32
C ARG A 119 -5.55 14.73 27.65
N ASP A 120 -6.01 13.53 27.97
CA ASP A 120 -5.62 12.35 27.20
C ASP A 120 -6.55 12.11 26.02
N LEU A 121 -6.02 11.42 25.00
CA LEU A 121 -6.80 10.91 23.90
C LEU A 121 -7.60 9.69 24.37
N THR A 122 -8.92 9.71 24.19
CA THR A 122 -9.78 8.58 24.57
C THR A 122 -9.52 7.35 23.70
N VAL A 123 -9.87 6.16 24.20
CA VAL A 123 -9.76 4.91 23.42
C VAL A 123 -10.61 4.97 22.15
N ILE A 124 -11.76 5.64 22.18
CA ILE A 124 -12.64 5.81 21.01
C ILE A 124 -11.97 6.71 19.97
N GLU A 125 -11.41 7.86 20.37
CA GLU A 125 -10.67 8.75 19.46
C GLU A 125 -9.46 8.04 18.84
N ARG A 126 -8.68 7.30 19.65
CA ARG A 126 -7.56 6.48 19.17
C ARG A 126 -8.02 5.43 18.14
N ASN A 127 -9.09 4.70 18.44
CA ASN A 127 -9.63 3.68 17.55
C ASN A 127 -10.20 4.29 16.27
N ASN A 128 -10.81 5.47 16.30
CA ASN A 128 -11.31 6.13 15.09
C ASN A 128 -10.19 6.48 14.10
N VAL A 129 -9.00 6.84 14.60
CA VAL A 129 -7.83 7.12 13.76
C VAL A 129 -7.24 5.82 13.16
N LEU A 130 -7.24 4.72 13.94
CA LEU A 130 -6.64 3.46 13.54
C LEU A 130 -7.57 2.55 12.69
N ASN A 131 -8.87 2.51 13.01
CA ASN A 131 -9.87 1.55 12.51
C ASN A 131 -10.86 2.13 11.51
N ASN A 132 -10.52 3.18 10.75
CA ASN A 132 -11.43 3.72 9.74
C ASN A 132 -11.86 2.62 8.74
N GLU A 133 -13.14 2.24 8.81
CA GLU A 133 -13.75 1.08 8.12
C GLU A 133 -13.57 1.13 6.60
N LYS A 134 -13.50 2.33 6.00
CA LYS A 134 -13.29 2.51 4.55
C LYS A 134 -11.97 1.95 4.04
N TYR A 135 -11.05 1.61 4.95
CA TYR A 135 -9.70 1.19 4.64
C TYR A 135 -9.26 -0.03 5.47
N LEU A 136 -10.19 -0.76 6.08
CA LEU A 136 -9.98 -2.15 6.45
C LEU A 136 -9.92 -2.92 5.12
N SER A 137 -8.79 -3.58 4.85
CA SER A 137 -8.66 -4.37 3.63
C SER A 137 -9.67 -5.52 3.68
N ASP A 138 -10.30 -5.88 2.55
CA ASP A 138 -11.20 -7.04 2.42
C ASP A 138 -10.55 -8.40 2.80
N TYR A 139 -9.26 -8.40 3.18
CA TYR A 139 -8.53 -9.56 3.66
C TYR A 139 -8.12 -9.38 5.12
N TYR A 140 -8.41 -10.42 5.91
CA TYR A 140 -7.89 -10.59 7.27
C TYR A 140 -6.35 -10.59 7.24
N MET A 141 -5.74 -9.74 8.06
CA MET A 141 -4.29 -9.62 8.18
C MET A 141 -3.90 -10.31 9.49
N SER A 142 -3.14 -11.41 9.41
CA SER A 142 -2.38 -11.87 10.57
C SER A 142 -1.18 -10.93 10.72
N ASP A 143 -1.05 -10.29 11.87
CA ASP A 143 0.24 -9.76 12.28
C ASP A 143 1.22 -10.95 12.43
N GLU A 144 2.50 -10.74 12.15
CA GLU A 144 3.49 -11.78 12.50
C GLU A 144 3.60 -11.84 14.03
N GLU A 145 3.49 -13.05 14.59
CA GLU A 145 3.93 -13.37 15.94
C GLU A 145 5.46 -13.22 16.07
#